data_AF-A0A6A0GYY6-F1
#
_entry.id   AF-A0A6A0GYY6-F1
#
_cell.length_a   1.000
_cell.length_b   1.000
_cell.length_c   1.000
_cell.angle_alpha   90.00
_cell.angle_beta   90.00
_cell.angle_gamma   90.00
#
_symmetry.space_group_name_H-M   'P 1'
#
loop_
_entity.id
_entity.type
_entity.pdbx_description
1 polymer ?
#
loop_
_entity_poly.entity_id
_entity_poly.type
_entity_poly.pdbx_seq_one_letter_code
_entity_poly.pdbx_strand_id
1 'polypeptide(L)'
;MPLSEEKIQYEDSILDTEGGFKQKYSVPGIIARNAVDQPLDRDAPTGLARWRLTVTATDGQYTASTDVLVNLKDVNDNAPVFPHDVIDAHVLENSMSGTTVAVVTAHDADDPHEGDNARLSYSLLKNVIDERSRLPMFTVDRQTGALRTAVCCLDREHTSSYGLVLAATDGGGLQGSFSTNVILLMRYVTNFIDT
;
A
#
# COMPACT_ATOMS: atom_id res chain seq x y z
N MET A 1 37.75 23.83 -11.88
CA MET A 1 36.69 24.36 -12.76
C MET A 1 35.36 23.99 -12.12
N PRO A 2 34.56 24.94 -11.61
CA PRO A 2 33.18 24.65 -11.28
C PRO A 2 32.30 24.90 -12.49
N LEU A 3 31.35 23.98 -12.69
CA LEU A 3 30.34 23.96 -13.73
C LEU A 3 29.37 25.14 -13.53
N SER A 4 28.93 25.73 -14.63
CA SER A 4 27.94 26.80 -14.69
C SER A 4 26.60 26.33 -14.14
N GLU A 5 26.09 26.99 -13.10
CA GLU A 5 24.71 26.84 -12.65
C GLU A 5 23.78 27.41 -13.73
N GLU A 6 22.99 26.53 -14.32
CA GLU A 6 21.93 26.90 -15.26
C GLU A 6 20.78 27.51 -14.45
N LYS A 7 20.50 28.78 -14.76
CA LYS A 7 19.56 29.62 -14.03
C LYS A 7 18.13 29.21 -14.41
N ILE A 8 17.53 28.27 -13.68
CA ILE A 8 16.12 27.92 -13.88
C ILE A 8 15.27 29.02 -13.23
N GLN A 9 14.58 29.80 -14.05
CA GLN A 9 13.56 30.76 -13.62
C GLN A 9 12.31 29.97 -13.21
N TYR A 10 11.89 30.08 -11.95
CA TYR A 10 10.58 29.61 -11.52
C TYR A 10 9.57 30.75 -11.71
N GLU A 11 8.51 30.49 -12.48
CA GLU A 11 7.33 31.35 -12.59
C GLU A 11 6.21 30.74 -11.75
N ASP A 12 5.98 31.29 -10.55
CA ASP A 12 4.79 30.94 -9.78
C ASP A 12 3.55 31.52 -10.48
N SER A 13 2.72 30.62 -11.01
CA SER A 13 1.43 30.95 -11.62
C SER A 13 0.32 30.61 -10.63
N ILE A 14 -0.27 31.64 -10.03
CA ILE A 14 -1.53 31.49 -9.27
C ILE A 14 -2.67 31.72 -10.25
N LEU A 15 -3.57 30.74 -10.37
CA LEU A 15 -4.80 30.82 -11.15
C LEU A 15 -5.76 31.84 -10.52
N ASP A 16 -6.10 32.89 -11.26
CA ASP A 16 -7.32 33.68 -11.03
C ASP A 16 -8.40 33.24 -12.03
N THR A 17 -9.64 33.21 -11.55
CA THR A 17 -10.86 32.69 -12.17
C THR A 17 -11.37 33.41 -13.41
N GLU A 18 -10.62 34.34 -14.01
CA GLU A 18 -11.04 35.02 -15.25
C GLU A 18 -9.89 35.13 -16.26
N GLY A 19 -9.57 34.01 -16.91
CA GLY A 19 -9.23 33.94 -18.34
C GLY A 19 -8.25 34.94 -18.96
N GLY A 20 -7.32 35.54 -18.21
CA GLY A 20 -6.40 36.54 -18.73
C GLY A 20 -5.13 36.66 -17.92
N PHE A 21 -4.02 36.15 -18.46
CA PHE A 21 -2.68 36.37 -17.90
C PHE A 21 -2.37 37.86 -17.85
N LYS A 22 -2.41 38.46 -16.66
CA LYS A 22 -1.83 39.78 -16.39
C LYS A 22 -0.92 39.72 -15.17
N GLN A 23 0.37 39.83 -15.47
CA GLN A 23 1.49 39.93 -14.55
C GLN A 23 1.34 41.13 -13.59
N LYS A 24 1.21 40.85 -12.29
CA LYS A 24 1.28 41.80 -11.17
C LYS A 24 1.15 40.96 -9.90
N TYR A 25 2.12 40.76 -9.02
CA TYR A 25 3.03 41.70 -8.39
C TYR A 25 4.26 40.92 -7.87
N SER A 26 5.47 41.46 -8.03
CA SER A 26 6.63 41.03 -7.23
C SER A 26 6.66 41.89 -5.97
N VAL A 27 6.46 41.29 -4.81
CA VAL A 27 6.60 41.99 -3.52
C VAL A 27 8.08 41.92 -3.14
N PRO A 28 8.79 43.05 -2.98
CA PRO A 28 10.18 43.05 -2.52
C PRO A 28 10.22 42.42 -1.12
N GLY A 29 10.90 41.28 -0.97
CA GLY A 29 11.10 40.64 0.34
C GLY A 29 10.40 39.30 0.55
N ILE A 30 9.62 38.78 -0.42
CA ILE A 30 9.24 37.36 -0.38
C ILE A 30 10.48 36.54 -0.77
N ILE A 31 11.29 36.23 0.23
CA ILE A 31 12.30 35.18 0.10
C ILE A 31 11.57 33.86 0.34
N ALA A 32 10.88 33.34 -0.67
CA ALA A 32 10.57 31.92 -0.71
C ALA A 32 11.90 31.20 -1.01
N ARG A 33 12.71 30.95 0.02
CA ARG A 33 13.72 29.89 -0.09
C ARG A 33 12.89 28.61 -0.24
N ASN A 34 12.92 28.00 -1.42
CA ASN A 34 12.59 26.59 -1.54
C ASN A 34 13.52 25.86 -0.57
N ALA A 35 13.02 25.57 0.63
CA ALA A 35 13.75 24.83 1.64
C ALA A 35 13.58 23.32 1.44
N VAL A 36 13.30 22.89 0.21
CA VAL A 36 13.11 21.49 -0.11
C VAL A 36 14.01 21.16 -1.30
N ASP A 37 15.25 20.82 -1.02
CA ASP A 37 16.19 20.19 -1.98
C ASP A 37 15.75 18.74 -2.32
N GLN A 38 14.56 18.32 -1.87
CA GLN A 38 13.98 17.00 -2.07
C GLN A 38 12.60 17.12 -2.74
N PRO A 39 12.20 16.13 -3.55
CA PRO A 39 10.83 16.06 -4.06
C PRO A 39 9.82 16.04 -2.90
N LEU A 40 8.66 16.66 -3.11
CA LEU A 40 7.56 16.61 -2.15
C LEU A 40 7.01 15.19 -2.11
N ASP A 41 6.95 14.63 -0.92
CA ASP A 41 6.37 13.31 -0.63
C ASP A 41 5.16 13.51 0.28
N ARG A 42 4.03 12.92 -0.11
CA ARG A 42 2.78 12.98 0.64
C ARG A 42 2.73 11.89 1.72
N ASP A 43 3.30 10.73 1.45
CA ASP A 43 2.91 9.47 2.06
C ASP A 43 3.76 9.12 3.28
N ALA A 44 3.14 8.44 4.24
CA ALA A 44 3.81 8.07 5.47
C ALA A 44 4.90 7.01 5.20
N PRO A 45 6.01 6.97 5.98
CA PRO A 45 6.23 7.66 7.24
C PRO A 45 6.99 9.00 7.14
N THR A 46 7.52 9.33 5.96
CA THR A 46 8.40 10.50 5.76
C THR A 46 7.70 11.71 5.15
N GLY A 47 6.60 11.48 4.41
CA GLY A 47 5.83 12.50 3.74
C GLY A 47 4.84 13.25 4.63
N LEU A 48 4.33 14.35 4.08
CA LEU A 48 3.35 15.23 4.72
C LEU A 48 2.28 15.65 3.71
N ALA A 49 1.05 15.18 3.89
CA ALA A 49 -0.09 15.57 3.06
C ALA A 49 -0.45 17.07 3.12
N ARG A 50 -0.04 17.78 4.18
CA ARG A 50 -0.32 19.20 4.35
C ARG A 50 0.89 19.96 4.89
N TRP A 51 1.22 21.05 4.23
CA TRP A 51 2.27 21.98 4.61
C TRP A 51 1.66 23.31 5.06
N ARG A 52 2.20 23.91 6.12
CA ARG A 52 1.83 25.24 6.60
C ARG A 52 3.03 26.16 6.42
N LEU A 53 2.88 27.14 5.53
CA LEU A 53 3.90 28.12 5.22
C LEU A 53 3.48 29.47 5.80
N THR A 54 4.30 30.04 6.68
CA THR A 54 4.05 31.40 7.18
C THR A 54 4.75 32.40 6.26
N VAL A 55 3.96 33.21 5.56
CA VAL A 55 4.45 34.27 4.69
C VAL A 55 4.46 35.57 5.48
N THR A 56 5.61 36.21 5.56
CA THR A 56 5.79 37.49 6.26
C THR A 56 6.13 38.58 5.27
N ALA A 57 5.30 39.64 5.26
CA ALA A 57 5.58 40.89 4.55
C ALA A 57 6.18 41.91 5.55
N THR A 58 7.16 42.70 5.09
CA THR A 58 7.74 43.79 5.88
C THR A 58 8.04 45.00 5.01
N ASP A 59 7.83 46.19 5.55
CA ASP A 59 8.27 47.46 4.94
C ASP A 59 9.55 48.03 5.58
N GLY A 60 10.20 47.25 6.46
CA GLY A 60 11.37 47.65 7.24
C GLY A 60 11.06 48.23 8.62
N GLN A 61 9.81 48.59 8.91
CA GLN A 61 9.36 49.10 10.21
C GLN A 61 8.22 48.25 10.81
N TYR A 62 7.31 47.79 9.97
CA TYR A 62 6.20 46.92 10.32
C TYR A 62 6.35 45.56 9.65
N THR A 63 5.78 44.55 10.31
CA THR A 63 5.70 43.19 9.77
C THR A 63 4.26 42.72 9.85
N ALA A 64 3.81 42.01 8.83
CA ALA A 64 2.53 41.32 8.81
C ALA A 64 2.77 39.90 8.32
N SER A 65 2.20 38.91 9.00
CA SER A 65 2.35 37.51 8.64
C SER A 65 0.99 36.87 8.41
N THR A 66 0.91 35.97 7.45
CA THR A 66 -0.26 35.13 7.21
C THR A 66 0.18 33.71 6.90
N ASP A 67 -0.70 32.75 7.13
CA ASP A 67 -0.42 31.35 6.84
C ASP A 67 -1.05 30.93 5.52
N VAL A 68 -0.25 30.24 4.71
CA VAL A 68 -0.68 29.54 3.51
C VAL A 68 -0.66 28.05 3.80
N LEU A 69 -1.79 27.39 3.56
CA LEU A 69 -1.91 25.94 3.66
C LEU A 69 -1.81 25.33 2.27
N VAL A 70 -0.84 24.43 2.09
CA VAL A 70 -0.66 23.67 0.85
C VAL A 70 -1.06 22.22 1.12
N ASN A 71 -2.01 21.70 0.37
CA ASN A 71 -2.39 20.28 0.42
C ASN A 71 -1.77 19.57 -0.79
N LEU A 72 -1.12 18.45 -0.55
CA LEU A 72 -0.60 17.59 -1.61
C LEU A 72 -1.69 16.64 -2.08
N LYS A 73 -1.74 16.42 -3.40
CA LYS A 73 -2.63 15.44 -4.03
C LYS A 73 -1.98 14.07 -3.98
N ASP A 74 -2.79 13.02 -3.82
CA ASP A 74 -2.33 11.63 -3.86
C ASP A 74 -1.90 11.24 -5.27
N VAL A 75 -0.84 10.44 -5.36
CA VAL A 75 -0.39 9.78 -6.58
C VAL A 75 -0.14 8.31 -6.22
N ASN A 76 -0.53 7.40 -7.11
CA ASN A 76 -0.37 5.97 -6.89
C ASN A 76 1.09 5.53 -7.10
N ASP A 77 1.98 5.81 -6.15
CA ASP A 77 3.40 5.50 -6.23
C ASP A 77 3.89 4.52 -5.15
N ASN A 78 3.02 4.10 -4.23
CA ASN A 78 3.30 3.04 -3.28
C ASN A 78 2.61 1.74 -3.71
N ALA A 79 3.36 0.63 -3.65
CA ALA A 79 2.79 -0.69 -3.91
C ALA A 79 2.35 -1.34 -2.59
N PRO A 80 1.31 -2.21 -2.60
CA PRO A 80 0.87 -2.89 -1.39
C PRO A 80 1.99 -3.72 -0.75
N VAL A 81 2.22 -3.56 0.55
CA VAL A 81 3.25 -4.29 1.30
C VAL A 81 2.64 -5.24 2.31
N PHE A 82 3.13 -6.48 2.33
CA PHE A 82 2.82 -7.44 3.38
C PHE A 82 3.78 -7.24 4.56
N PRO A 83 3.30 -7.11 5.81
CA PRO A 83 4.14 -6.77 6.96
C PRO A 83 5.07 -7.91 7.44
N HIS A 84 4.89 -9.12 6.92
CA HIS A 84 5.72 -10.28 7.26
C HIS A 84 6.24 -10.92 5.97
N ASP A 85 7.51 -11.30 5.95
CA ASP A 85 8.15 -11.86 4.75
C ASP A 85 7.72 -13.33 4.50
N VAL A 86 7.44 -14.10 5.56
CA VAL A 86 6.94 -15.48 5.50
C VAL A 86 6.03 -15.77 6.70
N ILE A 87 4.81 -16.23 6.46
CA ILE A 87 3.91 -16.79 7.47
C ILE A 87 3.77 -18.26 7.15
N ASP A 88 4.15 -19.13 8.07
CA ASP A 88 3.72 -20.53 8.02
C ASP A 88 2.28 -20.58 8.53
N ALA A 89 1.38 -21.00 7.66
CA ALA A 89 -0.03 -21.14 7.99
C ALA A 89 -0.33 -22.61 8.28
N HIS A 90 -1.23 -22.87 9.23
CA HIS A 90 -1.51 -24.24 9.66
C HIS A 90 -2.98 -24.60 9.40
N VAL A 91 -3.22 -25.81 8.93
CA VAL A 91 -4.57 -26.36 8.80
C VAL A 91 -4.57 -27.84 9.16
N LEU A 92 -5.63 -28.31 9.81
CA LEU A 92 -5.76 -29.73 10.11
C LEU A 92 -5.91 -30.53 8.81
N GLU A 93 -5.26 -31.67 8.73
CA GLU A 93 -5.60 -32.67 7.71
C GLU A 93 -7.10 -33.02 7.76
N ASN A 94 -7.63 -33.54 6.66
CA ASN A 94 -9.05 -33.89 6.56
C ASN A 94 -10.03 -32.72 6.85
N SER A 95 -9.55 -31.48 6.82
CA SER A 95 -10.41 -30.30 6.87
C SER A 95 -11.37 -30.30 5.68
N MET A 96 -12.58 -29.78 5.92
CA MET A 96 -13.56 -29.59 4.87
C MET A 96 -13.11 -28.51 3.88
N SER A 97 -13.65 -28.53 2.67
CA SER A 97 -13.52 -27.40 1.76
C SER A 97 -14.11 -26.14 2.40
N GLY A 98 -13.46 -25.00 2.22
CA GLY A 98 -13.86 -23.71 2.77
C GLY A 98 -13.30 -23.42 4.17
N THR A 99 -12.54 -24.33 4.78
CA THR A 99 -11.86 -24.09 6.06
C THR A 99 -10.84 -22.96 5.91
N THR A 100 -10.96 -21.93 6.76
CA THR A 100 -10.00 -20.83 6.82
C THR A 100 -8.66 -21.32 7.36
N VAL A 101 -7.61 -21.05 6.59
CA VAL A 101 -6.21 -21.38 6.91
C VAL A 101 -5.52 -20.18 7.56
N ALA A 102 -5.68 -19.00 6.95
CA ALA A 102 -5.14 -17.74 7.44
C ALA A 102 -5.93 -16.56 6.87
N VAL A 103 -5.73 -15.38 7.44
CA VAL A 103 -6.17 -14.11 6.85
C VAL A 103 -4.91 -13.30 6.58
N VAL A 104 -4.66 -13.00 5.31
CA VAL A 104 -3.53 -12.16 4.90
C VAL A 104 -3.96 -10.71 4.81
N THR A 105 -3.08 -9.81 5.25
CA THR A 105 -3.31 -8.37 5.20
C THR A 105 -2.08 -7.70 4.61
N ALA A 106 -2.29 -6.91 3.56
CA ALA A 106 -1.31 -5.97 3.04
C ALA A 106 -1.71 -4.54 3.42
N HIS A 107 -0.76 -3.61 3.35
CA HIS A 107 -0.96 -2.19 3.60
C HIS A 107 -0.40 -1.42 2.42
N ASP A 108 -1.14 -0.43 1.95
CA ASP A 108 -0.65 0.55 1.01
C ASP A 108 -0.44 1.88 1.75
N ALA A 109 0.57 2.65 1.35
CA ALA A 109 0.89 3.92 1.98
C ALA A 109 0.12 5.10 1.35
N ASP A 110 -0.41 4.91 0.13
CA ASP A 110 -1.24 5.89 -0.57
C ASP A 110 -2.56 6.17 0.19
N ASP A 111 -3.25 7.27 -0.11
CA ASP A 111 -4.48 7.65 0.59
C ASP A 111 -5.69 6.78 0.17
N PRO A 112 -6.31 6.02 1.11
CA PRO A 112 -7.52 5.24 0.81
C PRO A 112 -8.77 6.09 0.57
N HIS A 113 -8.72 7.40 0.83
CA HIS A 113 -9.84 8.31 0.62
C HIS A 113 -9.76 9.08 -0.70
N GLU A 114 -8.62 9.06 -1.38
CA GLU A 114 -8.41 9.80 -2.63
C GLU A 114 -8.26 8.85 -3.83
N GLY A 115 -9.40 8.33 -4.30
CA GLY A 115 -9.44 7.39 -5.42
C GLY A 115 -9.37 5.94 -4.96
N ASP A 116 -8.78 5.08 -5.79
CA ASP A 116 -8.63 3.64 -5.50
C ASP A 116 -7.17 3.26 -5.20
N ASN A 117 -6.29 4.24 -4.94
CA ASN A 117 -4.84 4.04 -4.88
C ASN A 117 -4.39 3.13 -3.72
N ALA A 118 -5.11 3.14 -2.60
CA ALA A 118 -4.87 2.19 -1.51
C ALA A 118 -5.94 1.07 -1.42
N ARG A 119 -6.79 0.93 -2.43
CA ARG A 119 -7.89 -0.05 -2.42
C ARG A 119 -7.41 -1.43 -2.84
N LEU A 120 -7.18 -2.28 -1.85
CA LEU A 120 -6.57 -3.59 -2.07
C LEU A 120 -7.54 -4.67 -2.59
N SER A 121 -6.99 -5.55 -3.43
CA SER A 121 -7.61 -6.81 -3.81
C SER A 121 -6.60 -7.97 -3.81
N TYR A 122 -7.01 -9.11 -3.27
CA TYR A 122 -6.15 -10.27 -3.04
C TYR A 122 -6.33 -11.37 -4.10
N SER A 123 -5.23 -12.05 -4.45
CA SER A 123 -5.23 -13.16 -5.40
C SER A 123 -4.12 -14.18 -5.11
N LEU A 124 -4.18 -15.36 -5.73
CA LEU A 124 -3.15 -16.40 -5.68
C LEU A 124 -2.41 -16.42 -7.01
N LEU A 125 -1.14 -15.99 -7.02
CA LEU A 125 -0.24 -16.08 -8.18
C LEU A 125 0.30 -17.49 -8.38
N LYS A 126 0.53 -18.22 -7.28
CA LYS A 126 0.94 -19.62 -7.30
C LYS A 126 0.04 -20.43 -6.39
N ASN A 127 -0.53 -21.49 -6.94
CA ASN A 127 -1.39 -22.42 -6.25
C ASN A 127 -0.98 -23.86 -6.59
N VAL A 128 -1.40 -24.80 -5.76
CA VAL A 128 -1.23 -26.24 -6.02
C VAL A 128 -2.52 -26.77 -6.63
N ILE A 129 -2.38 -27.61 -7.64
CA ILE A 129 -3.52 -28.26 -8.31
C ILE A 129 -3.70 -29.66 -7.71
N ASP A 130 -4.91 -29.96 -7.27
CA ASP A 130 -5.25 -31.30 -6.81
C ASP A 130 -5.20 -32.28 -7.98
N GLU A 131 -4.47 -33.39 -7.82
CA GLU A 131 -4.29 -34.37 -8.88
C GLU A 131 -5.60 -35.07 -9.26
N ARG A 132 -6.51 -35.23 -8.29
CA ARG A 132 -7.77 -35.95 -8.47
C ARG A 132 -8.82 -35.10 -9.18
N SER A 133 -9.06 -33.89 -8.70
CA SER A 133 -10.09 -32.99 -9.24
C SER A 133 -9.59 -32.09 -10.36
N ARG A 134 -8.26 -31.94 -10.52
CA ARG A 134 -7.64 -30.96 -11.43
C ARG A 134 -8.02 -29.51 -11.13
N LEU A 135 -8.45 -29.24 -9.90
CA LEU A 135 -8.82 -27.90 -9.43
C LEU A 135 -7.76 -27.34 -8.48
N PRO A 136 -7.70 -26.00 -8.30
CA PRO A 136 -6.84 -25.41 -7.29
C PRO A 136 -7.19 -25.91 -5.88
N MET A 137 -6.17 -26.17 -5.06
CA MET A 137 -6.32 -26.70 -3.71
C MET A 137 -6.70 -25.64 -2.68
N PHE A 138 -6.41 -24.37 -2.98
CA PHE A 138 -6.68 -23.23 -2.11
C PHE A 138 -7.38 -22.10 -2.86
N THR A 139 -8.09 -21.26 -2.12
CA THR A 139 -8.71 -20.03 -2.62
C THR A 139 -8.42 -18.90 -1.65
N VAL A 140 -8.29 -17.68 -2.15
CA VAL A 140 -8.25 -16.47 -1.32
C VAL A 140 -9.46 -15.60 -1.62
N ASP A 141 -10.10 -15.10 -0.58
CA ASP A 141 -11.17 -14.11 -0.73
C ASP A 141 -10.56 -12.76 -1.16
N ARG A 142 -11.09 -12.23 -2.28
CA ARG A 142 -10.52 -11.05 -2.94
C ARG A 142 -10.55 -9.79 -2.08
N GLN A 143 -11.49 -9.67 -1.15
CA GLN A 143 -11.66 -8.43 -0.35
C GLN A 143 -11.08 -8.57 1.05
N THR A 144 -11.25 -9.73 1.67
CA THR A 144 -10.88 -9.96 3.06
C THR A 144 -9.50 -10.58 3.24
N GLY A 145 -8.89 -11.10 2.16
CA GLY A 145 -7.62 -11.82 2.24
C GLY A 145 -7.73 -13.18 2.94
N ALA A 146 -8.94 -13.71 3.15
CA ALA A 146 -9.14 -15.01 3.79
C ALA A 146 -8.68 -16.15 2.87
N LEU A 147 -7.55 -16.77 3.20
CA LEU A 147 -7.05 -17.98 2.55
C LEU A 147 -7.80 -19.19 3.10
N ARG A 148 -8.38 -19.99 2.20
CA ARG A 148 -9.21 -21.16 2.52
C ARG A 148 -8.79 -22.37 1.72
N THR A 149 -9.05 -23.56 2.27
CA THR A 149 -9.02 -24.80 1.50
C THR A 149 -10.12 -24.77 0.43
N ALA A 150 -9.80 -25.16 -0.79
CA ALA A 150 -10.77 -25.28 -1.89
C ALA A 150 -11.27 -26.71 -2.04
N VAL A 151 -10.44 -27.68 -1.66
CA VAL A 151 -10.74 -29.11 -1.65
C VAL A 151 -10.81 -29.63 -0.22
N CYS A 152 -11.53 -30.74 -0.02
CA CYS A 152 -11.54 -31.43 1.26
C CYS A 152 -10.35 -32.38 1.37
N CYS A 153 -10.22 -32.99 2.56
CA CYS A 153 -9.58 -34.29 2.68
C CYS A 153 -8.09 -34.25 2.34
N LEU A 154 -7.43 -33.13 2.69
CA LEU A 154 -5.99 -32.97 2.58
C LEU A 154 -5.30 -34.03 3.46
N ASP A 155 -4.36 -34.76 2.86
CA ASP A 155 -3.66 -35.89 3.47
C ASP A 155 -2.20 -35.52 3.73
N ARG A 156 -1.82 -35.49 5.01
CA ARG A 156 -0.49 -35.08 5.46
C ARG A 156 0.57 -36.13 5.13
N GLU A 157 0.22 -37.41 5.15
CA GLU A 157 1.11 -38.52 4.82
C GLU A 157 1.50 -38.49 3.34
N HIS A 158 0.61 -37.99 2.47
CA HIS A 158 0.90 -37.75 1.06
C HIS A 158 1.62 -36.42 0.82
N THR A 159 1.15 -35.32 1.42
CA THR A 159 1.74 -33.99 1.24
C THR A 159 1.59 -33.16 2.51
N SER A 160 2.70 -32.94 3.20
CA SER A 160 2.71 -32.28 4.51
C SER A 160 2.71 -30.75 4.45
N SER A 161 3.08 -30.15 3.31
CA SER A 161 3.04 -28.71 3.12
C SER A 161 2.81 -28.26 1.67
N TYR A 162 2.22 -27.08 1.50
CA TYR A 162 1.91 -26.47 0.21
C TYR A 162 2.49 -25.06 0.14
N GLY A 163 3.41 -24.82 -0.80
CA GLY A 163 3.99 -23.50 -1.05
C GLY A 163 3.10 -22.68 -1.99
N LEU A 164 2.55 -21.58 -1.48
CA LEU A 164 1.67 -20.65 -2.19
C LEU A 164 2.33 -19.28 -2.36
N VAL A 165 1.91 -18.54 -3.38
CA VAL A 165 2.28 -17.13 -3.57
C VAL A 165 0.99 -16.33 -3.70
N LEU A 166 0.76 -15.43 -2.75
CA LEU A 166 -0.36 -14.48 -2.76
C LEU A 166 0.11 -13.14 -3.32
N ALA A 167 -0.82 -12.38 -3.86
CA ALA A 167 -0.62 -10.99 -4.26
C ALA A 167 -1.72 -10.10 -3.70
N ALA A 168 -1.35 -8.87 -3.36
CA ALA A 168 -2.25 -7.75 -3.13
C ALA A 168 -2.02 -6.74 -4.25
N THR A 169 -3.10 -6.27 -4.87
CA THR A 169 -3.07 -5.28 -5.95
C THR A 169 -4.00 -4.15 -5.57
N ASP A 170 -3.50 -2.92 -5.63
CA ASP A 170 -4.28 -1.71 -5.43
C ASP A 170 -5.23 -1.44 -6.61
N GLY A 171 -5.94 -0.31 -6.59
CA GLY A 171 -6.76 0.12 -7.72
C GLY A 171 -5.99 0.71 -8.90
N GLY A 172 -4.78 1.23 -8.66
CA GLY A 172 -3.90 1.81 -9.68
C GLY A 172 -3.12 0.78 -10.51
N GLY A 173 -3.07 -0.48 -10.05
CA GLY A 173 -2.36 -1.59 -10.66
C GLY A 173 -0.99 -1.93 -10.05
N LEU A 174 -0.53 -1.23 -9.01
CA LEU A 174 0.68 -1.66 -8.29
C LEU A 174 0.38 -2.89 -7.45
N GLN A 175 1.38 -3.77 -7.37
CA GLN A 175 1.23 -5.10 -6.79
C GLN A 175 2.40 -5.46 -5.90
N GLY A 176 2.08 -5.90 -4.68
CA GLY A 176 2.97 -6.65 -3.83
C GLY A 176 2.66 -8.14 -3.83
N SER A 177 3.66 -8.96 -3.52
CA SER A 177 3.52 -10.40 -3.41
C SER A 177 4.09 -10.95 -2.12
N PHE A 178 3.55 -12.09 -1.68
CA PHE A 178 3.89 -12.72 -0.41
C PHE A 178 3.89 -14.25 -0.56
N SER A 179 4.95 -14.90 -0.10
CA SER A 179 5.10 -16.36 -0.15
C SER A 179 4.77 -16.99 1.21
N THR A 180 3.97 -18.05 1.21
CA THR A 180 3.56 -18.76 2.43
C THR A 180 3.61 -20.27 2.23
N ASN A 181 3.93 -20.99 3.30
CA ASN A 181 3.74 -22.44 3.34
C ASN A 181 2.51 -22.76 4.19
N VAL A 182 1.58 -23.52 3.62
CA VAL A 182 0.48 -24.12 4.39
C VAL A 182 0.93 -25.50 4.88
N ILE A 183 1.09 -25.66 6.18
CA ILE A 183 1.53 -26.88 6.85
C ILE A 183 0.33 -27.65 7.37
N LEU A 184 0.21 -28.93 7.00
CA LEU A 184 -0.84 -29.81 7.50
C LEU A 184 -0.49 -30.36 8.88
N LEU A 185 -1.44 -30.23 9.81
CA LEU A 185 -1.36 -30.77 11.16
C LEU A 185 -2.16 -32.06 11.28
N MET A 186 -1.63 -33.03 12.03
CA MET A 186 -2.31 -34.29 12.33
C MET A 186 -3.58 -34.05 13.14
N ARG A 187 -4.67 -34.77 12.82
CA ARG A 187 -5.85 -34.79 13.69
C ARG A 187 -5.73 -35.96 14.67
N TYR A 188 -5.29 -35.71 15.90
CA TYR A 188 -5.38 -36.72 16.96
C TYR A 188 -6.83 -36.86 17.43
N VAL A 189 -7.46 -38.02 17.19
CA VAL A 189 -8.71 -38.38 17.85
C VAL A 189 -8.34 -39.02 19.19
N THR A 190 -8.49 -38.28 20.29
CA THR A 190 -8.46 -38.89 21.63
C THR A 190 -9.79 -39.60 21.85
N ASN A 191 -9.84 -40.90 21.59
CA ASN A 191 -10.92 -41.76 22.08
C ASN A 191 -10.72 -41.97 23.58
N PHE A 192 -11.31 -41.11 24.42
CA PHE A 192 -11.58 -41.50 25.80
C PHE A 192 -12.79 -42.42 25.78
N ILE A 193 -12.54 -43.72 25.91
CA ILE A 193 -13.56 -44.65 26.38
C ILE A 193 -13.54 -44.51 27.90
N ASP A 194 -14.51 -43.79 28.46
CA ASP A 194 -14.84 -43.96 29.88
C ASP A 194 -15.45 -45.36 30.03
N THR A 195 -14.69 -46.25 30.67
CA THR A 195 -15.16 -47.56 31.16
C THR A 195 -15.83 -47.43 32.52
#